data_AF-A0A4P7N6B6-F1
#
_entry.id   AF-A0A4P7N6B6-F1
#
_cell.length_a   1.000
_cell.length_b   1.000
_cell.length_c   1.000
_cell.angle_alpha   90.00
_cell.angle_beta   90.00
_cell.angle_gamma   90.00
#
_symmetry.space_group_name_H-M   'P 1'
#
loop_
_entity.id
_entity.type
_entity.pdbx_description
1 polymer ?
#
loop_
_entity_poly.entity_id
_entity_poly.type
_entity_poly.pdbx_seq_one_letter_code
_entity_poly.pdbx_strand_id
1 'polypeptide(L)'
;MAVGSELSTTETFSLLSLSAACVAILANTFQGDGEPLVASLALSGLAFAASFSMIRWLGPTFLKAGIKGADLSKVQRREIPECMGAVCAIVYLLMIIVFIPFPFYKDIVAATSGGGNRDVVLHTEHVQEGRFLHRFPHNKLASFLSAVISLQSITLLGIGDDLFDIRWRHKFFIPAFAAIPLLVVYFVDFGVTSVVVPIPLQPYLGELLHLGPLYYIYMTAIAIFSPNSINIFAGINGIEVSQSLVIALLIILNDCLYLSTSYPHPATDSHLFSLYFLLPFVGVSLALLYHNWYPARVFVGDTYCYFAGMVFVVVSILGHFSKTLILLLVPQIFNFVYSAPQIFGLVPCPRHRMPRFHARTGLMEPSVTPWTPERQPRAPIAVALRLIARFRLIRLTEDADGRFVETTNMTIINLWLVWRGPLTERRLATELTVVQAVAGLFGLFVRHRLALVVFKEDNWSL
;
A
#
# COMPACT_ATOMS: atom_id res chain seq x y z
N MET A 1 -12.66 3.30 -26.11
CA MET A 1 -11.62 2.83 -27.02
C MET A 1 -10.85 1.74 -26.31
N ALA A 2 -10.58 0.60 -26.95
CA ALA A 2 -9.56 -0.32 -26.45
C ALA A 2 -8.24 0.46 -26.25
N VAL A 3 -7.39 0.03 -25.33
CA VAL A 3 -6.07 0.64 -25.15
C VAL A 3 -5.30 0.45 -26.46
N GLY A 4 -5.25 1.49 -27.30
CA GLY A 4 -4.37 1.50 -28.45
C GLY A 4 -2.95 1.16 -27.99
N SER A 5 -2.28 0.25 -28.69
CA SER A 5 -0.88 -0.09 -28.37
C SER A 5 0.04 1.11 -28.53
N GLU A 6 -0.31 2.04 -29.41
CA GLU A 6 0.56 3.17 -29.74
C GLU A 6 0.39 4.32 -28.76
N LEU A 7 1.51 4.92 -28.37
CA LEU A 7 1.51 6.20 -27.68
C LEU A 7 1.19 7.30 -28.70
N SER A 8 0.39 8.28 -28.31
CA SER A 8 0.23 9.48 -29.12
C SER A 8 1.57 10.22 -29.25
N THR A 9 1.71 11.07 -30.28
CA THR A 9 2.89 11.91 -30.47
C THR A 9 3.18 12.76 -29.24
N THR A 10 2.14 13.36 -28.63
CA THR A 10 2.27 14.15 -27.40
C THR A 10 2.75 13.30 -26.23
N GLU A 11 2.12 12.14 -25.98
CA GLU A 11 2.56 11.23 -24.92
C GLU A 11 4.03 10.80 -25.13
N THR A 12 4.40 10.45 -26.36
CA THR A 12 5.77 10.05 -26.71
C THR A 12 6.78 11.15 -26.37
N PHE A 13 6.55 12.38 -26.83
CA PHE A 13 7.45 13.49 -26.53
C PHE A 13 7.49 13.82 -25.04
N SER A 14 6.34 13.87 -24.36
CA SER A 14 6.30 14.15 -22.92
C SER A 14 7.05 13.11 -22.09
N LEU A 15 6.87 11.82 -22.40
CA LEU A 15 7.56 10.73 -21.71
C LEU A 15 9.06 10.69 -22.01
N LEU A 16 9.46 10.97 -23.25
CA LEU A 16 10.87 11.09 -23.62
C LEU A 16 11.54 12.28 -22.94
N SER A 17 10.89 13.45 -22.92
CA SER A 17 11.40 14.64 -22.23
C SER A 17 11.56 14.40 -20.73
N LEU A 18 10.56 13.79 -20.09
CA LEU A 18 10.65 13.40 -18.67
C LEU A 18 11.81 12.42 -18.45
N SER A 19 11.91 11.38 -19.27
CA SER A 19 12.97 10.37 -19.14
C SER A 19 14.36 10.98 -19.33
N ALA A 20 14.54 11.84 -20.32
CA ALA A 20 15.80 12.55 -20.57
C ALA A 20 16.18 13.46 -19.39
N ALA A 21 15.22 14.19 -18.83
CA ALA A 21 15.46 15.02 -17.65
C ALA A 21 15.86 14.17 -16.44
N CYS A 22 15.18 13.05 -16.18
CA CYS A 22 15.52 12.15 -15.08
C CYS A 22 16.89 11.49 -15.26
N VAL A 23 17.24 11.05 -16.47
CA VAL A 23 18.58 10.50 -16.77
C VAL A 23 19.66 11.56 -16.58
N ALA A 24 19.42 12.80 -16.99
CA ALA A 24 20.36 13.90 -16.76
C ALA A 24 20.56 14.19 -15.26
N ILE A 25 19.48 14.18 -14.48
CA ILE A 25 19.55 14.32 -13.01
C ILE A 25 20.36 13.16 -12.41
N LEU A 26 20.10 11.91 -12.80
CA LEU A 26 20.85 10.75 -12.32
C LEU A 26 22.34 10.83 -12.68
N ALA A 27 22.67 11.22 -13.92
CA ALA A 27 24.06 11.38 -14.33
C ALA A 27 24.77 12.45 -13.48
N ASN A 28 24.08 13.53 -13.11
CA ASN A 28 24.61 14.57 -12.25
C ASN A 28 24.77 14.10 -10.79
N THR A 29 23.91 13.22 -10.29
CA THR A 29 24.06 12.68 -8.92
C THR A 29 25.39 11.96 -8.70
N PHE A 30 25.99 11.36 -9.75
CA PHE A 30 27.32 10.75 -9.65
C PHE A 30 28.49 11.74 -9.65
N GLN A 31 28.26 13.01 -10.03
CA GLN A 31 29.29 14.05 -10.07
C GLN A 31 29.33 14.89 -8.78
N GLY A 32 28.25 14.90 -8.00
CA GLY A 32 28.16 15.58 -6.69
C GLY A 32 28.25 14.63 -5.50
N ASP A 33 27.69 15.03 -4.36
CA ASP A 33 27.70 14.26 -3.10
C ASP A 33 26.91 12.93 -3.12
N GLY A 34 26.38 12.51 -4.27
CA GLY A 34 25.69 11.23 -4.41
C GLY A 34 24.31 11.18 -3.77
N GLU A 35 23.64 12.33 -3.63
CA GLU A 35 22.36 12.51 -2.92
C GLU A 35 21.31 11.42 -3.27
N PRO A 36 21.13 10.38 -2.43
CA PRO A 36 20.30 9.22 -2.79
C PRO A 36 18.82 9.61 -2.92
N LEU A 37 18.37 10.66 -2.23
CA LEU A 37 17.01 11.16 -2.36
C LEU A 37 16.74 11.71 -3.76
N VAL A 38 17.70 12.45 -4.34
CA VAL A 38 17.61 13.01 -5.69
C VAL A 38 17.60 11.88 -6.72
N ALA A 39 18.44 10.86 -6.52
CA ALA A 39 18.45 9.68 -7.38
C ALA A 39 17.11 8.92 -7.34
N SER A 40 16.54 8.70 -6.14
CA SER A 40 15.23 8.06 -5.98
C SER A 40 14.11 8.88 -6.65
N LEU A 41 14.14 10.20 -6.53
CA LEU A 41 13.17 11.09 -7.20
C LEU A 41 13.27 11.01 -8.73
N ALA A 42 14.49 11.00 -9.28
CA ALA A 42 14.70 10.84 -10.72
C ALA A 42 14.25 9.44 -11.20
N LEU A 43 14.56 8.38 -10.45
CA LEU A 43 14.06 7.03 -10.74
C LEU A 43 12.54 6.94 -10.64
N SER A 44 11.88 7.73 -9.79
CA SER A 44 10.41 7.81 -9.76
C SER A 44 9.84 8.33 -11.08
N GLY A 45 10.43 9.38 -11.66
CA GLY A 45 10.03 9.89 -12.98
C GLY A 45 10.24 8.86 -14.10
N LEU A 46 11.35 8.12 -14.06
CA LEU A 46 11.59 7.00 -14.98
C LEU A 46 10.59 5.85 -14.77
N ALA A 47 10.27 5.53 -13.50
CA ALA A 47 9.29 4.51 -13.15
C ALA A 47 7.89 4.84 -13.69
N PHE A 48 7.49 6.11 -13.59
CA PHE A 48 6.26 6.62 -14.18
C PHE A 48 6.27 6.44 -15.71
N ALA A 49 7.32 6.93 -16.39
CA ALA A 49 7.39 6.89 -17.84
C ALA A 49 7.42 5.47 -18.41
N ALA A 50 8.20 4.59 -17.78
CA ALA A 50 8.29 3.18 -18.12
C ALA A 50 6.94 2.48 -17.89
N SER A 51 6.32 2.65 -16.72
CA SER A 51 5.02 2.03 -16.41
C SER A 51 3.92 2.48 -17.37
N PHE A 52 3.83 3.77 -17.67
CA PHE A 52 2.86 4.31 -18.61
C PHE A 52 3.00 3.66 -19.99
N SER A 53 4.24 3.63 -20.50
CA SER A 53 4.54 3.06 -21.81
C SER A 53 4.26 1.56 -21.86
N MET A 54 4.71 0.81 -20.84
CA MET A 54 4.54 -0.63 -20.78
C MET A 54 3.07 -1.05 -20.64
N ILE A 55 2.25 -0.33 -19.87
CA ILE A 55 0.80 -0.60 -19.79
C ILE A 55 0.15 -0.47 -21.18
N ARG A 56 0.52 0.56 -21.95
CA ARG A 56 0.02 0.77 -23.32
C ARG A 56 0.46 -0.34 -24.26
N TRP A 57 1.75 -0.69 -24.23
CA TRP A 57 2.33 -1.68 -25.13
C TRP A 57 1.89 -3.11 -24.83
N LEU A 58 1.75 -3.47 -23.55
CA LEU A 58 1.43 -4.84 -23.11
C LEU A 58 -0.07 -5.10 -22.98
N GLY A 59 -0.90 -4.06 -22.88
CA GLY A 59 -2.37 -4.19 -22.78
C GLY A 59 -2.97 -5.17 -23.80
N PRO A 60 -2.72 -5.00 -25.11
CA PRO A 60 -3.22 -5.92 -26.13
C PRO A 60 -2.68 -7.35 -26.00
N THR A 61 -1.45 -7.52 -25.51
CA THR A 61 -0.85 -8.86 -25.30
C THR A 61 -1.57 -9.60 -24.17
N PHE A 62 -1.88 -8.92 -23.07
CA PHE A 62 -2.64 -9.51 -21.96
C PHE A 62 -4.05 -9.91 -22.40
N LEU A 63 -4.72 -9.07 -23.20
CA LEU A 63 -6.02 -9.41 -23.80
C LEU A 63 -5.92 -10.68 -24.68
N LYS A 64 -4.89 -10.79 -25.52
CA LYS A 64 -4.64 -11.96 -26.38
C LYS A 64 -4.34 -13.22 -25.56
N ALA A 65 -3.65 -13.07 -24.43
CA ALA A 65 -3.34 -14.16 -23.51
C ALA A 65 -4.54 -14.60 -22.65
N GLY A 66 -5.69 -13.92 -22.75
CA GLY A 66 -6.88 -14.22 -21.96
C GLY A 66 -6.88 -13.61 -20.55
N ILE A 67 -5.89 -12.77 -20.22
CA ILE A 67 -5.80 -12.07 -18.94
C ILE A 67 -6.61 -10.77 -19.06
N LYS A 68 -7.91 -10.88 -18.85
CA LYS A 68 -8.89 -9.82 -19.12
C LYS A 68 -10.11 -9.93 -18.21
N GLY A 69 -10.67 -8.76 -17.86
CA GLY A 69 -11.88 -8.65 -17.06
C GLY A 69 -12.92 -7.77 -17.75
N ALA A 70 -14.20 -8.07 -17.54
CA ALA A 70 -15.30 -7.23 -18.02
C ALA A 70 -15.66 -6.16 -16.98
N ASP A 71 -15.76 -4.90 -17.40
CA ASP A 71 -16.24 -3.84 -16.51
C ASP A 71 -17.76 -3.98 -16.27
N LEU A 72 -18.09 -4.59 -15.12
CA LEU A 72 -19.47 -4.89 -14.72
C LEU A 72 -20.30 -3.63 -14.42
N SER A 73 -19.63 -2.49 -14.22
CA SER A 73 -20.23 -1.22 -13.82
C SER A 73 -20.56 -0.31 -15.02
N LYS A 74 -20.62 -0.87 -16.24
CA LYS A 74 -20.91 -0.14 -17.49
C LYS A 74 -22.07 -0.76 -18.27
N VAL A 75 -22.72 0.08 -19.08
CA VAL A 75 -23.72 -0.37 -20.07
C VAL A 75 -23.07 -1.29 -21.10
N GLN A 76 -21.91 -0.87 -21.64
CA GLN A 76 -21.13 -1.69 -22.55
C GLN A 76 -20.03 -2.42 -21.76
N ARG A 77 -20.25 -3.70 -21.50
CA ARG A 77 -19.32 -4.59 -20.80
C ARG A 77 -18.16 -4.99 -21.71
N ARG A 78 -17.28 -4.03 -21.98
CA ARG A 78 -16.04 -4.29 -22.72
C ARG A 78 -15.07 -5.04 -21.82
N GLU A 79 -14.38 -6.01 -22.40
CA GLU A 79 -13.23 -6.64 -21.76
C GLU A 79 -12.04 -5.69 -21.85
N ILE A 80 -11.36 -5.50 -20.72
CA ILE A 80 -10.14 -4.71 -20.61
C ILE A 80 -9.02 -5.57 -20.04
N PRO A 81 -7.75 -5.23 -20.31
CA PRO A 81 -6.62 -5.99 -19.78
C PRO A 81 -6.66 -6.00 -18.25
N GLU A 82 -6.44 -7.17 -17.66
CA GLU A 82 -6.36 -7.36 -16.20
C GLU A 82 -4.91 -7.59 -15.77
N CYS A 83 -4.65 -7.61 -14.45
CA CYS A 83 -3.30 -7.83 -13.89
C CYS A 83 -2.24 -6.78 -14.35
N MET A 84 -2.65 -5.55 -14.72
CA MET A 84 -1.69 -4.50 -15.10
C MET A 84 -0.86 -3.98 -13.92
N GLY A 85 -1.28 -4.28 -12.69
CA GLY A 85 -0.50 -4.11 -11.49
C GLY A 85 0.83 -4.84 -11.51
N ALA A 86 0.90 -6.01 -12.16
CA ALA A 86 2.12 -6.79 -12.30
C ALA A 86 3.19 -6.03 -13.09
N VAL A 87 2.79 -5.35 -14.18
CA VAL A 87 3.70 -4.52 -14.98
C VAL A 87 4.31 -3.42 -14.12
N CYS A 88 3.49 -2.71 -13.36
CA CYS A 88 3.95 -1.66 -12.44
C CYS A 88 4.86 -2.20 -11.33
N ALA A 89 4.52 -3.34 -10.74
CA ALA A 89 5.34 -3.95 -9.69
C ALA A 89 6.72 -4.39 -10.23
N ILE A 90 6.78 -4.94 -11.44
CA ILE A 90 8.06 -5.31 -12.09
C ILE A 90 8.89 -4.07 -12.39
N VAL A 91 8.29 -3.02 -12.97
CA VAL A 91 9.00 -1.74 -13.22
C VAL A 91 9.54 -1.18 -11.92
N TYR A 92 8.72 -1.15 -10.86
CA TYR A 92 9.13 -0.70 -9.54
C TYR A 92 10.33 -1.49 -9.00
N LEU A 93 10.27 -2.82 -9.04
CA LEU A 93 11.34 -3.68 -8.56
C LEU A 93 12.65 -3.43 -9.30
N LEU A 94 12.60 -3.27 -10.63
CA LEU A 94 13.77 -2.91 -11.43
C LEU A 94 14.35 -1.56 -11.02
N MET A 95 13.49 -0.55 -10.78
CA MET A 95 13.94 0.78 -10.34
C MET A 95 14.58 0.73 -8.96
N ILE A 96 14.04 -0.05 -8.01
CA ILE A 96 14.65 -0.22 -6.68
C ILE A 96 15.97 -0.98 -6.79
N ILE A 97 16.09 -2.01 -7.64
CA ILE A 97 17.36 -2.72 -7.85
C ILE A 97 18.43 -1.77 -8.39
N VAL A 98 18.08 -0.93 -9.38
CA VAL A 98 18.98 0.10 -9.92
C VAL A 98 19.31 1.16 -8.87
N PHE A 99 18.40 1.43 -7.92
CA PHE A 99 18.60 2.40 -6.85
C PHE A 99 19.60 1.93 -5.78
N ILE A 100 19.71 0.63 -5.50
CA ILE A 100 20.51 0.10 -4.36
C ILE A 100 21.92 0.70 -4.26
N PRO A 101 22.71 0.84 -5.35
CA PRO A 101 24.07 1.37 -5.24
C PRO A 101 24.16 2.83 -4.77
N PHE A 102 23.10 3.65 -4.92
CA PHE A 102 23.15 5.09 -4.64
C PHE A 102 23.31 5.41 -3.14
N PRO A 103 22.50 4.86 -2.21
CA PRO A 103 22.71 5.03 -0.77
C PRO A 103 24.09 4.61 -0.27
N PHE A 104 24.75 3.67 -0.96
CA PHE A 104 26.05 3.12 -0.59
C PHE A 104 27.20 3.64 -1.43
N TYR A 105 26.99 4.67 -2.28
CA TYR A 105 28.00 5.13 -3.23
C TYR A 105 29.32 5.50 -2.54
N LYS A 106 29.24 6.28 -1.46
CA LYS A 106 30.42 6.68 -0.67
C LYS A 106 31.15 5.47 -0.07
N ASP A 107 30.40 4.49 0.45
CA ASP A 107 30.94 3.25 1.02
C ASP A 107 31.62 2.37 -0.04
N ILE A 108 31.02 2.25 -1.23
CA ILE A 108 31.55 1.48 -2.35
C ILE A 108 32.84 2.12 -2.86
N VAL A 109 32.84 3.44 -3.05
CA VAL A 109 34.04 4.18 -3.48
C VAL A 109 35.14 4.03 -2.44
N ALA A 110 34.85 4.20 -1.16
CA ALA A 110 35.83 4.04 -0.08
C ALA A 110 36.43 2.61 -0.04
N ALA A 111 35.61 1.59 -0.26
CA ALA A 111 36.05 0.19 -0.26
C ALA A 111 36.88 -0.19 -1.51
N THR A 112 36.60 0.41 -2.67
CA THR A 112 37.22 0.03 -3.95
C THR A 112 38.42 0.90 -4.35
N SER A 113 38.48 2.15 -3.90
CA SER A 113 39.51 3.13 -4.32
C SER A 113 40.81 3.10 -3.48
N GLY A 114 40.96 2.13 -2.57
CA GLY A 114 42.22 1.89 -1.86
C GLY A 114 42.79 3.13 -1.16
N GLY A 115 42.02 3.77 -0.27
CA GLY A 115 42.51 4.80 0.65
C GLY A 115 43.16 6.06 0.04
N GLY A 116 42.98 6.30 -1.27
CA GLY A 116 43.70 7.34 -2.01
C GLY A 116 42.90 8.58 -2.40
N ASN A 117 41.56 8.55 -2.33
CA ASN A 117 40.74 9.69 -2.70
C ASN A 117 40.50 10.60 -1.48
N ARG A 118 41.21 11.73 -1.42
CA ARG A 118 41.24 12.67 -0.28
C ARG A 118 39.94 13.46 -0.06
N ASP A 119 38.96 13.32 -0.97
CA ASP A 119 37.77 14.17 -0.98
C ASP A 119 36.56 13.57 -0.23
N VAL A 120 36.69 12.35 0.31
CA VAL A 120 35.62 11.71 1.10
C VAL A 120 36.08 11.52 2.54
N VAL A 121 36.02 12.59 3.32
CA VAL A 121 36.28 12.55 4.77
C VAL A 121 35.01 12.11 5.49
N LEU A 122 34.87 10.81 5.76
CA LEU A 122 33.85 10.30 6.68
C LEU A 122 34.38 10.40 8.12
N HIS A 123 33.59 10.96 9.04
CA HIS A 123 33.89 10.99 10.47
C HIS A 123 33.96 9.55 11.01
N THR A 124 35.17 9.07 11.29
CA THR A 124 35.45 7.72 11.77
C THR A 124 35.47 7.65 13.29
N GLU A 125 34.74 6.69 13.86
CA GLU A 125 34.92 6.27 15.25
C GLU A 125 36.31 5.62 15.40
N HIS A 126 37.08 6.11 16.37
CA HIS A 126 38.44 5.67 16.62
C HIS A 126 38.45 4.23 17.16
N VAL A 127 39.18 3.33 16.50
CA VAL A 127 39.67 2.11 17.13
C VAL A 127 41.17 1.97 16.88
N GLN A 128 41.86 1.70 17.98
CA GLN A 128 43.29 1.50 18.23
C GLN A 128 44.18 1.13 17.03
N GLU A 129 45.31 1.84 16.97
CA GLU A 129 46.56 1.59 16.23
C GLU A 129 46.57 0.44 15.21
N GLY A 130 46.50 0.79 13.91
CA GLY A 130 46.94 -0.09 12.81
C GLY A 130 45.96 -0.19 11.64
N ARG A 131 46.22 0.61 10.58
CA ARG A 131 45.57 0.62 9.25
C ARG A 131 44.05 0.91 9.25
N PHE A 132 43.69 2.12 8.80
CA PHE A 132 42.31 2.55 8.55
C PHE A 132 41.61 1.64 7.52
N LEU A 133 40.69 0.79 7.97
CA LEU A 133 39.83 -0.04 7.10
C LEU A 133 38.39 0.45 7.22
N HIS A 134 37.89 1.07 6.15
CA HIS A 134 36.48 1.43 6.02
C HIS A 134 35.62 0.15 6.03
N ARG A 135 34.69 0.03 6.99
CA ARG A 135 33.78 -1.12 7.08
C ARG A 135 32.48 -0.82 6.34
N PHE A 136 32.21 -1.58 5.29
CA PHE A 136 30.97 -1.44 4.53
C PHE A 136 29.73 -1.73 5.41
N PRO A 137 28.65 -0.91 5.33
CA PRO A 137 27.47 -1.03 6.18
C PRO A 137 26.55 -2.17 5.73
N HIS A 138 26.96 -3.42 5.99
CA HIS A 138 26.24 -4.62 5.56
C HIS A 138 24.83 -4.77 6.15
N ASN A 139 24.59 -4.26 7.37
CA ASN A 139 23.27 -4.25 8.01
C ASN A 139 22.27 -3.37 7.24
N LYS A 140 22.69 -2.15 6.85
CA LYS A 140 21.87 -1.28 6.00
C LYS A 140 21.60 -1.97 4.66
N LEU A 141 22.61 -2.53 4.01
CA LEU A 141 22.41 -3.27 2.75
C LEU A 141 21.45 -4.47 2.92
N ALA A 142 21.53 -5.21 4.03
CA ALA A 142 20.62 -6.32 4.33
C ALA A 142 19.15 -5.87 4.45
N SER A 143 18.91 -4.69 5.02
CA SER A 143 17.56 -4.09 5.06
C SER A 143 17.02 -3.79 3.66
N PHE A 144 17.82 -3.24 2.75
CA PHE A 144 17.41 -3.03 1.35
C PHE A 144 17.17 -4.35 0.61
N LEU A 145 18.07 -5.31 0.75
CA LEU A 145 17.95 -6.60 0.05
C LEU A 145 16.77 -7.41 0.56
N SER A 146 16.53 -7.46 1.87
CA SER A 146 15.35 -8.15 2.43
C SER A 146 14.04 -7.51 1.99
N ALA A 147 13.98 -6.18 1.96
CA ALA A 147 12.86 -5.43 1.39
C ALA A 147 12.60 -5.85 -0.07
N VAL A 148 13.63 -5.87 -0.92
CA VAL A 148 13.51 -6.29 -2.33
C VAL A 148 13.08 -7.75 -2.45
N ILE A 149 13.66 -8.68 -1.69
CA ILE A 149 13.29 -10.10 -1.74
C ILE A 149 11.83 -10.28 -1.30
N SER A 150 11.38 -9.58 -0.26
CA SER A 150 9.99 -9.61 0.18
C SER A 150 9.03 -9.05 -0.88
N LEU A 151 9.40 -7.95 -1.53
CA LEU A 151 8.61 -7.32 -2.59
C LEU A 151 8.59 -8.15 -3.89
N GLN A 152 9.70 -8.82 -4.22
CA GLN A 152 9.74 -9.80 -5.32
C GLN A 152 8.84 -11.00 -5.02
N SER A 153 8.93 -11.55 -3.80
CA SER A 153 8.15 -12.70 -3.38
C SER A 153 6.64 -12.43 -3.42
N ILE A 154 6.20 -11.29 -2.88
CA ILE A 154 4.77 -10.93 -2.93
C ILE A 154 4.30 -10.66 -4.36
N THR A 155 5.14 -10.06 -5.20
CA THR A 155 4.78 -9.77 -6.60
C THR A 155 4.64 -11.07 -7.38
N LEU A 156 5.57 -12.00 -7.23
CA LEU A 156 5.50 -13.32 -7.88
C LEU A 156 4.25 -14.09 -7.44
N LEU A 157 3.98 -14.13 -6.14
CA LEU A 157 2.82 -14.84 -5.60
C LEU A 157 1.50 -14.15 -6.00
N GLY A 158 1.47 -12.82 -6.09
CA GLY A 158 0.32 -12.07 -6.59
C GLY A 158 0.04 -12.31 -8.08
N ILE A 159 1.09 -12.36 -8.90
CA ILE A 159 0.97 -12.76 -10.31
C ILE A 159 0.42 -14.18 -10.41
N GLY A 160 0.96 -15.10 -9.60
CA GLY A 160 0.44 -16.47 -9.53
C GLY A 160 -1.04 -16.51 -9.12
N ASP A 161 -1.46 -15.64 -8.21
CA ASP A 161 -2.84 -15.55 -7.76
C ASP A 161 -3.79 -15.08 -8.87
N ASP A 162 -3.42 -14.00 -9.57
CA ASP A 162 -4.18 -13.47 -10.71
C ASP A 162 -4.26 -14.49 -11.87
N LEU A 163 -3.21 -15.29 -12.10
CA LEU A 163 -3.17 -16.27 -13.18
C LEU A 163 -3.90 -17.59 -12.86
N PHE A 164 -3.91 -18.02 -11.60
CA PHE A 164 -4.42 -19.35 -11.22
C PHE A 164 -5.72 -19.32 -10.40
N ASP A 165 -6.26 -18.15 -10.04
CA ASP A 165 -7.42 -17.95 -9.16
C ASP A 165 -7.35 -18.86 -7.91
N ILE A 166 -6.31 -18.65 -7.10
CA ILE A 166 -6.00 -19.53 -5.97
C ILE A 166 -7.14 -19.48 -4.95
N ARG A 167 -7.42 -20.60 -4.27
CA ARG A 167 -8.46 -20.64 -3.22
C ARG A 167 -8.13 -19.69 -2.05
N TRP A 168 -9.15 -19.01 -1.53
CA TRP A 168 -9.03 -17.98 -0.47
C TRP A 168 -8.20 -18.40 0.76
N ARG A 169 -8.27 -19.67 1.17
CA ARG A 169 -7.50 -20.21 2.31
C ARG A 169 -5.98 -20.12 2.13
N HIS A 170 -5.50 -20.19 0.89
CA HIS A 170 -4.10 -20.03 0.57
C HIS A 170 -3.77 -18.56 0.33
N LYS A 171 -4.68 -17.79 -0.30
CA LYS A 171 -4.57 -16.33 -0.47
C LYS A 171 -4.25 -15.61 0.84
N PHE A 172 -4.92 -16.01 1.93
CA PHE A 172 -4.71 -15.41 3.24
C PHE A 172 -3.25 -15.45 3.73
N PHE A 173 -2.52 -16.54 3.48
CA PHE A 173 -1.15 -16.71 3.99
C PHE A 173 -0.05 -16.30 3.01
N ILE A 174 -0.38 -16.00 1.75
CA ILE A 174 0.59 -15.54 0.74
C ILE A 174 1.48 -14.40 1.28
N PRO A 175 0.93 -13.33 1.88
CA PRO A 175 1.77 -12.24 2.38
C PRO A 175 2.66 -12.62 3.57
N ALA A 176 2.23 -13.59 4.39
CA ALA A 176 3.03 -14.05 5.53
C ALA A 176 4.34 -14.68 5.05
N PHE A 177 4.29 -15.53 4.01
CA PHE A 177 5.48 -16.14 3.43
C PHE A 177 6.37 -15.11 2.76
N ALA A 178 5.79 -14.15 2.03
CA ALA A 178 6.55 -13.08 1.40
C ALA A 178 7.24 -12.15 2.41
N ALA A 179 6.74 -12.04 3.64
CA ALA A 179 7.34 -11.21 4.69
C ALA A 179 8.50 -11.90 5.45
N ILE A 180 8.79 -13.18 5.22
CA ILE A 180 9.85 -13.90 5.96
C ILE A 180 11.22 -13.21 5.86
N PRO A 181 11.74 -12.80 4.68
CA PRO A 181 13.03 -12.11 4.59
C PRO A 181 13.11 -10.85 5.45
N LEU A 182 12.05 -10.03 5.40
CA LEU A 182 11.88 -8.84 6.22
C LEU A 182 11.94 -9.17 7.73
N LEU A 183 11.23 -10.20 8.18
CA LEU A 183 11.20 -10.60 9.60
C LEU A 183 12.54 -11.15 10.08
N VAL A 184 13.26 -11.88 9.22
CA VAL A 184 14.60 -12.40 9.54
C VAL A 184 15.59 -11.26 9.72
N VAL A 185 15.62 -10.28 8.81
CA VAL A 185 16.50 -9.12 8.95
C VAL A 185 16.12 -8.29 10.18
N TYR A 186 14.82 -8.12 10.45
CA TYR A 186 14.38 -7.46 11.68
C TYR A 186 14.90 -8.15 12.95
N PHE A 187 14.90 -9.49 12.96
CA PHE A 187 15.43 -10.29 14.07
C PHE A 187 16.93 -10.16 14.27
N VAL A 188 17.71 -10.12 13.18
CA VAL A 188 19.17 -10.08 13.26
C VAL A 188 19.69 -8.67 13.55
N ASP A 189 19.15 -7.64 12.89
CA ASP A 189 19.73 -6.29 12.93
C ASP A 189 19.16 -5.42 14.05
N PHE A 190 17.87 -5.55 14.37
CA PHE A 190 17.21 -4.72 15.38
C PHE A 190 16.88 -5.50 16.65
N GLY A 191 16.15 -6.62 16.51
CA GLY A 191 15.76 -7.49 17.63
C GLY A 191 14.88 -6.82 18.71
N VAL A 192 14.43 -5.58 18.49
CA VAL A 192 13.64 -4.82 19.47
C VAL A 192 12.19 -5.30 19.44
N THR A 193 11.78 -6.01 20.48
CA THR A 193 10.40 -6.52 20.63
C THR A 193 9.64 -5.89 21.80
N SER A 194 10.22 -4.85 22.42
CA SER A 194 9.59 -4.07 23.46
C SER A 194 8.73 -2.96 22.84
N VAL A 195 7.51 -2.81 23.35
CA VAL A 195 6.60 -1.73 22.95
C VAL A 195 6.37 -0.77 24.09
N VAL A 196 6.38 0.53 23.77
CA VAL A 196 5.95 1.58 24.70
C VAL A 196 4.47 1.43 25.01
N VAL A 197 4.14 1.33 26.31
CA VAL A 197 2.78 1.17 26.82
C VAL A 197 2.14 2.56 27.01
N PRO A 198 0.88 2.75 26.55
CA PRO A 198 0.10 3.95 26.85
C PRO A 198 0.04 4.28 28.35
N ILE A 199 0.16 5.55 28.73
CA ILE A 199 0.14 6.06 30.11
C ILE A 199 -0.98 5.43 30.96
N PRO A 200 -2.25 5.33 30.49
CA PRO A 200 -3.33 4.74 31.30
C PRO A 200 -3.12 3.26 31.65
N LEU A 201 -2.29 2.54 30.88
CA LEU A 201 -2.01 1.11 31.05
C LEU A 201 -0.69 0.84 31.77
N GLN A 202 0.18 1.85 31.93
CA GLN A 202 1.47 1.72 32.60
C GLN A 202 1.37 1.20 34.04
N PRO A 203 0.36 1.53 34.86
CA PRO A 203 0.22 0.97 36.20
C PRO A 203 0.08 -0.56 36.24
N TYR A 204 -0.38 -1.18 35.15
CA TYR A 204 -0.63 -2.61 35.07
C TYR A 204 0.47 -3.38 34.33
N LEU A 205 1.13 -2.73 33.37
CA LEU A 205 2.03 -3.39 32.40
C LEU A 205 3.46 -2.82 32.40
N GLY A 206 3.72 -1.76 33.18
CA GLY A 206 4.97 -1.01 33.12
C GLY A 206 5.05 -0.05 31.93
N GLU A 207 6.15 0.69 31.80
CA GLU A 207 6.38 1.64 30.71
C GLU A 207 6.72 0.95 29.38
N LEU A 208 7.46 -0.15 29.46
CA LEU A 208 7.88 -0.98 28.34
C LEU A 208 7.39 -2.41 28.54
N LEU A 209 6.62 -2.91 27.59
CA LEU A 209 6.16 -4.29 27.57
C LEU A 209 6.98 -5.10 26.57
N HIS A 210 7.73 -6.10 27.06
CA HIS A 210 8.47 -7.02 26.20
C HIS A 210 7.55 -8.11 25.64
N LEU A 211 7.25 -8.04 24.35
CA LEU A 211 6.32 -8.97 23.69
C LEU A 211 7.02 -10.23 23.16
N GLY A 212 8.34 -10.17 22.92
CA GLY A 212 9.11 -11.29 22.37
C GLY A 212 8.47 -11.86 21.09
N PRO A 213 8.16 -13.17 21.01
CA PRO A 213 7.54 -13.79 19.83
C PRO A 213 6.21 -13.16 19.41
N LEU A 214 5.42 -12.59 20.34
CA LEU A 214 4.15 -11.94 20.00
C LEU A 214 4.35 -10.71 19.11
N TYR A 215 5.51 -10.05 19.19
CA TYR A 215 5.84 -8.93 18.30
C TYR A 215 6.02 -9.38 16.84
N TYR A 216 6.59 -10.57 16.62
CA TYR A 216 6.70 -11.17 15.28
C TYR A 216 5.34 -11.61 14.74
N ILE A 217 4.45 -12.12 15.60
CA ILE A 217 3.07 -12.41 15.21
C ILE A 217 2.35 -11.12 14.79
N TYR A 218 2.55 -10.02 15.53
CA TYR A 218 2.03 -8.70 15.17
C TYR A 218 2.55 -8.22 13.81
N MET A 219 3.86 -8.26 13.58
CA MET A 219 4.44 -7.86 12.28
C MET A 219 3.92 -8.72 11.13
N THR A 220 3.80 -10.03 11.35
CA THR A 220 3.21 -10.96 10.37
C THR A 220 1.73 -10.65 10.13
N ALA A 221 0.97 -10.32 11.18
CA ALA A 221 -0.44 -9.94 11.06
C ALA A 221 -0.61 -8.67 10.24
N ILE A 222 0.25 -7.65 10.42
CA ILE A 222 0.26 -6.45 9.57
C ILE A 222 0.63 -6.80 8.13
N ALA A 223 1.63 -7.66 7.93
CA ALA A 223 2.05 -8.12 6.61
C ALA A 223 0.93 -8.87 5.87
N ILE A 224 0.11 -9.65 6.58
CA ILE A 224 -1.11 -10.26 6.04
C ILE A 224 -2.20 -9.21 5.79
N PHE A 225 -2.44 -8.35 6.78
CA PHE A 225 -3.57 -7.45 6.78
C PHE A 225 -3.47 -6.39 5.68
N SER A 226 -2.33 -5.69 5.55
CA SER A 226 -2.20 -4.55 4.64
C SER A 226 -2.53 -4.91 3.17
N PRO A 227 -1.85 -5.88 2.53
CA PRO A 227 -2.20 -6.47 1.23
C PRO A 227 -3.69 -6.82 1.05
N ASN A 228 -4.23 -7.63 1.96
CA ASN A 228 -5.61 -8.13 1.87
C ASN A 228 -6.64 -7.02 2.08
N SER A 229 -6.33 -6.04 2.93
CA SER A 229 -7.23 -4.95 3.28
C SER A 229 -7.48 -3.99 2.12
N ILE A 230 -6.44 -3.74 1.30
CA ILE A 230 -6.54 -3.01 0.03
C ILE A 230 -7.36 -3.84 -0.97
N ASN A 231 -7.08 -5.14 -1.07
CA ASN A 231 -7.77 -6.05 -1.98
C ASN A 231 -9.29 -6.16 -1.72
N ILE A 232 -9.72 -6.17 -0.45
CA ILE A 232 -11.16 -6.21 -0.13
C ILE A 232 -11.83 -4.82 -0.17
N PHE A 233 -11.06 -3.74 -0.26
CA PHE A 233 -11.56 -2.38 -0.48
C PHE A 233 -11.41 -2.01 -1.97
N ALA A 234 -12.05 -2.81 -2.82
CA ALA A 234 -11.90 -2.78 -4.27
C ALA A 234 -13.26 -2.87 -4.99
N GLY A 235 -13.23 -2.75 -6.33
CA GLY A 235 -14.38 -3.05 -7.19
C GLY A 235 -15.10 -1.84 -7.79
N ILE A 236 -14.47 -0.67 -7.77
CA ILE A 236 -14.87 0.49 -8.60
C ILE A 236 -13.61 1.10 -9.24
N ASN A 237 -13.75 1.60 -10.46
CA ASN A 237 -12.62 2.08 -11.26
C ASN A 237 -11.76 3.12 -10.54
N GLY A 238 -10.49 2.77 -10.28
CA GLY A 238 -9.49 3.66 -9.70
C GLY A 238 -9.26 3.51 -8.19
N ILE A 239 -10.12 2.80 -7.44
CA ILE A 239 -10.12 2.88 -5.97
C ILE A 239 -8.91 2.20 -5.33
N GLU A 240 -8.44 1.09 -5.89
CA GLU A 240 -7.31 0.32 -5.38
C GLU A 240 -6.02 1.15 -5.45
N VAL A 241 -5.82 1.84 -6.57
CA VAL A 241 -4.65 2.68 -6.82
C VAL A 241 -4.75 4.01 -6.10
N SER A 242 -5.93 4.65 -6.11
CA SER A 242 -6.09 5.98 -5.50
C SER A 242 -5.94 5.94 -3.99
N GLN A 243 -6.52 4.94 -3.31
CA GLN A 243 -6.35 4.78 -1.86
C GLN A 243 -4.88 4.52 -1.50
N SER A 244 -4.19 3.69 -2.30
CA SER A 244 -2.78 3.36 -2.10
C SER A 244 -1.87 4.57 -2.32
N LEU A 245 -2.14 5.39 -3.33
CA LEU A 245 -1.44 6.66 -3.55
C LEU A 245 -1.64 7.63 -2.40
N VAL A 246 -2.87 7.77 -1.90
CA VAL A 246 -3.13 8.64 -0.74
C VAL A 246 -2.36 8.15 0.49
N ILE A 247 -2.36 6.85 0.78
CA ILE A 247 -1.57 6.28 1.88
C ILE A 247 -0.08 6.57 1.68
N ALA A 248 0.47 6.33 0.49
CA ALA A 248 1.87 6.61 0.19
C ALA A 248 2.24 8.08 0.39
N LEU A 249 1.39 9.01 -0.08
CA LEU A 249 1.61 10.45 0.09
C LEU A 249 1.52 10.88 1.56
N LEU A 250 0.67 10.24 2.36
CA LEU A 250 0.60 10.48 3.80
C LEU A 250 1.82 9.93 4.54
N ILE A 251 2.37 8.79 4.13
CA ILE A 251 3.64 8.28 4.69
C ILE A 251 4.79 9.21 4.28
N ILE A 252 4.85 9.65 3.01
CA ILE A 252 5.84 10.65 2.56
C ILE A 252 5.71 11.94 3.37
N LEU A 253 4.48 12.42 3.61
CA LEU A 253 4.24 13.59 4.44
C LEU A 253 4.80 13.35 5.85
N ASN A 254 4.49 12.20 6.47
CA ASN A 254 5.04 11.83 7.77
C ASN A 254 6.58 11.84 7.76
N ASP A 255 7.21 11.21 6.77
CA ASP A 255 8.66 11.15 6.64
C ASP A 255 9.28 12.55 6.54
N CYS A 256 8.71 13.42 5.68
CA CYS A 256 9.16 14.81 5.54
C CYS A 256 9.07 15.60 6.85
N LEU A 257 8.05 15.33 7.68
CA LEU A 257 7.93 16.00 8.99
C LEU A 257 9.12 15.63 9.91
N TYR A 258 9.52 14.35 9.94
CA TYR A 258 10.70 13.90 10.69
C TYR A 258 12.03 14.37 10.08
N LEU A 259 12.08 14.62 8.77
CA LEU A 259 13.28 15.18 8.13
C LEU A 259 13.40 16.70 8.27
N SER A 260 12.31 17.37 8.67
CA SER A 260 12.29 18.83 8.90
C SER A 260 12.70 19.25 10.31
N THR A 261 12.95 18.29 11.21
CA THR A 261 13.41 18.55 12.58
C THR A 261 14.91 18.87 12.60
N SER A 262 15.39 19.36 13.74
CA SER A 262 16.80 19.70 13.93
C SER A 262 17.69 18.48 13.67
N TYR A 263 18.65 18.63 12.76
CA TYR A 263 19.62 17.58 12.44
C TYR A 263 20.70 17.49 13.54
N PRO A 264 21.11 16.28 13.97
CA PRO A 264 20.64 14.96 13.54
C PRO A 264 19.47 14.43 14.39
N HIS A 265 18.36 14.08 13.74
CA HIS A 265 17.26 13.37 14.39
C HIS A 265 17.51 11.85 14.34
N PRO A 266 17.31 11.08 15.42
CA PRO A 266 17.62 9.64 15.45
C PRO A 266 16.88 8.81 14.39
N ALA A 267 15.72 9.28 13.92
CA ALA A 267 14.90 8.58 12.92
C ALA A 267 15.19 8.99 11.46
N THR A 268 16.14 9.91 11.20
CA THR A 268 16.41 10.43 9.85
C THR A 268 16.67 9.32 8.84
N ASP A 269 17.53 8.34 9.17
CA ASP A 269 17.86 7.23 8.29
C ASP A 269 16.65 6.33 7.96
N SER A 270 15.79 6.09 8.95
CA SER A 270 14.57 5.30 8.79
C SER A 270 13.55 5.96 7.87
N HIS A 271 13.40 7.28 7.98
CA HIS A 271 12.49 8.05 7.12
C HIS A 271 13.07 8.27 5.72
N LEU A 272 14.39 8.42 5.57
CA LEU A 272 15.04 8.41 4.26
C LEU A 272 14.87 7.05 3.55
N PHE A 273 15.08 5.94 4.26
CA PHE A 273 14.81 4.60 3.75
C PHE A 273 13.39 4.47 3.22
N SER A 274 12.40 4.92 4.00
CA SER A 274 10.99 4.92 3.59
C SER A 274 10.76 5.74 2.30
N LEU A 275 11.27 6.98 2.23
CA LEU A 275 11.14 7.82 1.04
C LEU A 275 11.75 7.17 -0.21
N TYR A 276 12.91 6.53 -0.08
CA TYR A 276 13.57 5.87 -1.20
C TYR A 276 12.71 4.79 -1.86
N PHE A 277 11.91 4.08 -1.07
CA PHE A 277 10.97 3.07 -1.56
C PHE A 277 9.63 3.67 -2.00
N LEU A 278 9.16 4.74 -1.37
CA LEU A 278 7.86 5.34 -1.67
C LEU A 278 7.87 6.21 -2.93
N LEU A 279 8.96 6.92 -3.23
CA LEU A 279 9.01 7.79 -4.40
C LEU A 279 8.82 6.99 -5.70
N PRO A 280 9.54 5.89 -5.99
CA PRO A 280 9.28 5.08 -7.17
C PRO A 280 7.90 4.41 -7.15
N PHE A 281 7.37 4.09 -5.96
CA PHE A 281 6.02 3.51 -5.81
C PHE A 281 4.94 4.50 -6.27
N VAL A 282 5.08 5.78 -5.89
CA VAL A 282 4.22 6.87 -6.36
C VAL A 282 4.33 7.01 -7.88
N GLY A 283 5.55 6.95 -8.43
CA GLY A 283 5.79 7.02 -9.88
C GLY A 283 5.01 5.94 -10.66
N VAL A 284 5.18 4.66 -10.30
CA VAL A 284 4.46 3.57 -10.99
C VAL A 284 2.95 3.63 -10.74
N SER A 285 2.51 4.02 -9.54
CA SER A 285 1.10 4.07 -9.18
C SER A 285 0.37 5.23 -9.85
N LEU A 286 1.01 6.38 -10.06
CA LEU A 286 0.45 7.49 -10.83
C LEU A 286 0.24 7.11 -12.29
N ALA A 287 1.20 6.39 -12.89
CA ALA A 287 1.05 5.86 -14.25
C ALA A 287 -0.11 4.85 -14.33
N LEU A 288 -0.20 3.93 -13.37
CA LEU A 288 -1.30 2.97 -13.30
C LEU A 288 -2.65 3.66 -13.12
N LEU A 289 -2.74 4.64 -12.20
CA LEU A 289 -3.95 5.40 -11.95
C LEU A 289 -4.41 6.11 -13.22
N TYR A 290 -3.50 6.69 -14.01
CA TYR A 290 -3.88 7.34 -15.28
C TYR A 290 -4.63 6.40 -16.24
N HIS A 291 -4.27 5.11 -16.27
CA HIS A 291 -4.97 4.11 -17.10
C HIS A 291 -6.16 3.46 -16.39
N ASN A 292 -6.11 3.32 -15.06
CA ASN A 292 -7.14 2.64 -14.27
C ASN A 292 -8.26 3.58 -13.78
N TRP A 293 -8.03 4.89 -13.73
CA TRP A 293 -9.03 5.87 -13.31
C TRP A 293 -10.25 5.86 -14.23
N TYR A 294 -11.40 6.24 -13.68
CA TYR A 294 -12.66 6.25 -14.40
C TYR A 294 -12.59 7.09 -15.71
N PRO A 295 -13.05 6.55 -16.85
CA PRO A 295 -13.42 5.15 -17.10
C PRO A 295 -12.17 4.27 -17.29
N ALA A 296 -12.10 3.15 -16.56
CA ALA A 296 -10.90 2.31 -16.58
C ALA A 296 -10.59 1.76 -17.98
N ARG A 297 -9.31 1.81 -18.32
CA ARG A 297 -8.74 1.21 -19.52
C ARG A 297 -8.03 -0.11 -19.23
N VAL A 298 -7.66 -0.33 -17.96
CA VAL A 298 -7.02 -1.54 -17.45
C VAL A 298 -7.48 -1.81 -16.02
N PHE A 299 -7.47 -3.08 -15.62
CA PHE A 299 -7.61 -3.49 -14.22
C PHE A 299 -6.26 -3.84 -13.61
N VAL A 300 -6.15 -3.58 -12.31
CA VAL A 300 -4.89 -3.72 -11.58
C VAL A 300 -4.59 -5.15 -11.17
N GLY A 301 -5.62 -5.96 -10.90
CA GLY A 301 -5.50 -7.32 -10.37
C GLY A 301 -5.13 -7.37 -8.88
N ASP A 302 -5.19 -8.57 -8.32
CA ASP A 302 -4.79 -8.87 -6.94
C ASP A 302 -3.30 -8.56 -6.74
N THR A 303 -2.49 -8.70 -7.79
CA THR A 303 -1.06 -8.38 -7.80
C THR A 303 -0.78 -6.97 -7.29
N TYR A 304 -1.49 -5.94 -7.76
CA TYR A 304 -1.26 -4.57 -7.30
C TYR A 304 -1.59 -4.40 -5.83
N CYS A 305 -2.70 -4.97 -5.38
CA CYS A 305 -3.16 -4.84 -4.00
C CYS A 305 -2.14 -5.45 -3.04
N TYR A 306 -1.62 -6.64 -3.38
CA TYR A 306 -0.59 -7.28 -2.58
C TYR A 306 0.73 -6.54 -2.62
N PHE A 307 1.15 -6.09 -3.79
CA PHE A 307 2.36 -5.29 -3.97
C PHE A 307 2.30 -3.98 -3.15
N ALA A 308 1.25 -3.18 -3.32
CA ALA A 308 1.08 -1.90 -2.62
C ALA A 308 1.05 -2.10 -1.09
N GLY A 309 0.26 -3.07 -0.62
CA GLY A 309 0.18 -3.36 0.80
C GLY A 309 1.52 -3.79 1.39
N MET A 310 2.31 -4.57 0.66
CA MET A 310 3.63 -5.01 1.12
C MET A 310 4.67 -3.90 1.07
N VAL A 311 4.61 -2.96 0.11
CA VAL A 311 5.46 -1.75 0.14
C VAL A 311 5.26 -1.00 1.45
N PHE A 312 4.01 -0.79 1.87
CA PHE A 312 3.71 -0.13 3.16
C PHE A 312 4.22 -0.92 4.37
N VAL A 313 4.09 -2.24 4.33
CA VAL A 313 4.61 -3.14 5.39
C VAL A 313 6.13 -3.01 5.50
N VAL A 314 6.83 -3.11 4.38
CA VAL A 314 8.29 -3.02 4.31
C VAL A 314 8.80 -1.69 4.87
N VAL A 315 8.28 -0.56 4.38
CA VAL A 315 8.76 0.76 4.81
C VAL A 315 8.41 1.02 6.28
N SER A 316 7.27 0.54 6.77
CA SER A 316 6.85 0.80 8.15
C SER A 316 7.47 -0.12 9.20
N ILE A 317 7.81 -1.37 8.84
CA ILE A 317 8.51 -2.29 9.73
C ILE A 317 9.99 -1.90 9.83
N LEU A 318 10.68 -1.73 8.70
CA LEU A 318 12.10 -1.32 8.70
C LEU A 318 12.29 0.14 9.08
N GLY A 319 11.29 0.99 8.85
CA GLY A 319 11.27 2.38 9.31
C GLY A 319 10.79 2.57 10.74
N HIS A 320 10.43 1.49 11.46
CA HIS A 320 9.95 1.52 12.85
C HIS A 320 8.71 2.40 13.12
N PHE A 321 7.87 2.63 12.11
CA PHE A 321 6.62 3.40 12.24
C PHE A 321 5.35 2.58 11.91
N SER A 322 5.38 1.26 12.09
CA SER A 322 4.21 0.37 11.87
C SER A 322 2.93 0.82 12.61
N LYS A 323 3.06 1.44 13.79
CA LYS A 323 1.94 2.07 14.51
C LYS A 323 1.30 3.22 13.72
N THR A 324 2.12 4.06 13.07
CA THR A 324 1.64 5.12 12.19
C THR A 324 0.94 4.54 10.98
N LEU A 325 1.47 3.46 10.37
CA LEU A 325 0.79 2.78 9.26
C LEU A 325 -0.62 2.33 9.65
N ILE A 326 -0.82 1.76 10.84
CA ILE A 326 -2.16 1.37 11.33
C ILE A 326 -3.13 2.57 11.33
N LEU A 327 -2.66 3.75 11.77
CA LEU A 327 -3.48 4.97 11.77
C LEU A 327 -3.83 5.43 10.35
N LEU A 328 -2.92 5.22 9.38
CA LEU A 328 -3.17 5.54 7.97
C LEU A 328 -4.09 4.52 7.28
N LEU A 329 -4.14 3.29 7.79
CA LEU A 329 -5.02 2.22 7.30
C LEU A 329 -6.40 2.19 7.97
N VAL A 330 -6.80 3.24 8.70
CA VAL A 330 -8.10 3.28 9.39
C VAL A 330 -9.30 2.97 8.48
N PRO A 331 -9.42 3.52 7.26
CA PRO A 331 -10.51 3.16 6.35
C PRO A 331 -10.50 1.68 5.94
N GLN A 332 -9.32 1.10 5.71
CA GLN A 332 -9.13 -0.31 5.40
C GLN A 332 -9.49 -1.21 6.59
N ILE A 333 -9.06 -0.84 7.80
CA ILE A 333 -9.41 -1.52 9.06
C ILE A 333 -10.92 -1.47 9.28
N PHE A 334 -11.53 -0.30 9.10
CA PHE A 334 -12.97 -0.14 9.20
C PHE A 334 -13.70 -1.03 8.18
N ASN A 335 -13.27 -1.01 6.90
CA ASN A 335 -13.86 -1.86 5.87
C ASN A 335 -13.73 -3.36 6.20
N PHE A 336 -12.59 -3.79 6.74
CA PHE A 336 -12.38 -5.17 7.18
C PHE A 336 -13.30 -5.55 8.34
N VAL A 337 -13.33 -4.77 9.43
CA VAL A 337 -14.18 -5.02 10.60
C VAL A 337 -15.66 -5.02 10.20
N TYR A 338 -16.05 -4.08 9.35
CA TYR A 338 -17.41 -4.00 8.84
C TYR A 338 -17.75 -5.18 7.92
N SER A 339 -16.81 -5.65 7.11
CA SER A 339 -16.94 -6.83 6.26
C SER A 339 -16.89 -8.17 7.01
N ALA A 340 -16.34 -8.19 8.23
CA ALA A 340 -16.03 -9.41 8.96
C ALA A 340 -17.22 -10.37 9.12
N PRO A 341 -18.46 -9.92 9.40
CA PRO A 341 -19.60 -10.84 9.48
C PRO A 341 -19.84 -11.62 8.17
N GLN A 342 -19.60 -11.01 7.01
CA GLN A 342 -19.71 -11.69 5.72
C GLN A 342 -18.49 -12.58 5.47
N ILE A 343 -17.28 -12.08 5.69
CA ILE A 343 -16.02 -12.82 5.44
C ILE A 343 -15.94 -14.09 6.28
N PHE A 344 -16.35 -14.04 7.55
CA PHE A 344 -16.36 -15.20 8.45
C PHE A 344 -17.62 -16.07 8.31
N GLY A 345 -18.52 -15.75 7.36
CA GLY A 345 -19.70 -16.56 7.06
C GLY A 345 -20.81 -16.50 8.10
N LEU A 346 -20.78 -15.52 9.02
CA LEU A 346 -21.87 -15.26 9.96
C LEU A 346 -23.12 -14.70 9.23
N VAL A 347 -22.88 -13.91 8.19
CA VAL A 347 -23.87 -13.40 7.23
C VAL A 347 -23.53 -14.01 5.86
N PRO A 348 -24.52 -14.34 5.00
CA PRO A 348 -24.24 -14.83 3.67
C PRO A 348 -23.34 -13.83 2.91
N CYS A 349 -22.26 -14.34 2.31
CA CYS A 349 -21.31 -13.54 1.55
C CYS A 349 -21.39 -13.91 0.07
N PRO A 350 -21.86 -13.00 -0.80
CA PRO A 350 -21.79 -13.23 -2.24
C PRO A 350 -20.35 -13.17 -2.73
N ARG A 351 -20.08 -13.79 -3.89
CA ARG A 351 -18.74 -13.76 -4.52
C ARG A 351 -18.29 -12.33 -4.83
N HIS A 352 -19.20 -11.50 -5.35
CA HIS A 352 -18.94 -10.10 -5.65
C HIS A 352 -19.77 -9.20 -4.72
N ARG A 353 -19.08 -8.31 -4.00
CA ARG A 353 -19.68 -7.34 -3.06
C ARG A 353 -19.62 -5.90 -3.57
N MET A 354 -19.18 -5.70 -4.81
CA MET A 354 -19.18 -4.38 -5.47
C MET A 354 -20.60 -3.82 -5.60
N PRO A 355 -20.78 -2.49 -5.68
CA PRO A 355 -22.11 -1.89 -5.87
C PRO A 355 -22.76 -2.33 -7.18
N ARG A 356 -24.09 -2.21 -7.25
CA ARG A 356 -24.86 -2.57 -8.44
C ARG A 356 -24.98 -1.36 -9.37
N PHE A 357 -24.58 -1.51 -10.62
CA PHE A 357 -24.76 -0.47 -11.63
C PHE A 357 -26.17 -0.51 -12.24
N HIS A 358 -26.82 0.66 -12.31
CA HIS A 358 -28.13 0.83 -12.92
C HIS A 358 -28.01 1.53 -14.28
N ALA A 359 -28.19 0.78 -15.36
CA ALA A 359 -27.96 1.24 -16.74
C ALA A 359 -28.81 2.44 -17.18
N ARG A 360 -30.04 2.59 -16.67
CA ARG A 360 -30.93 3.70 -17.03
C ARG A 360 -30.49 5.03 -16.44
N THR A 361 -30.01 5.03 -15.20
CA THR A 361 -29.61 6.25 -14.48
C THR A 361 -28.11 6.52 -14.61
N GLY A 362 -27.30 5.50 -14.93
CA GLY A 362 -25.84 5.60 -14.93
C GLY A 362 -25.24 5.69 -13.52
N LEU A 363 -26.01 5.33 -12.49
CA LEU A 363 -25.62 5.43 -11.08
C LEU A 363 -25.31 4.05 -10.48
N MET A 364 -24.50 4.07 -9.43
CA MET A 364 -24.18 2.94 -8.56
C MET A 364 -25.14 2.95 -7.38
N GLU A 365 -25.80 1.83 -7.14
CA GLU A 365 -26.68 1.58 -6.00
C GLU A 365 -26.05 0.55 -5.06
N PRO A 366 -26.37 0.57 -3.76
CA PRO A 366 -25.90 -0.46 -2.84
C PRO A 366 -26.27 -1.86 -3.35
N SER A 367 -25.29 -2.76 -3.43
CA SER A 367 -25.59 -4.17 -3.69
C SER A 367 -26.12 -4.83 -2.42
N VAL A 368 -26.93 -5.87 -2.59
CA VAL A 368 -27.64 -6.55 -1.51
C VAL A 368 -27.33 -8.04 -1.47
N THR A 369 -27.44 -8.59 -0.27
CA THR A 369 -27.46 -10.02 0.01
C THR A 369 -28.91 -10.41 0.31
N PRO A 370 -29.55 -11.26 -0.53
CA PRO A 370 -30.88 -11.78 -0.25
C PRO A 370 -30.83 -12.84 0.84
N TRP A 371 -31.87 -12.89 1.66
CA TRP A 371 -32.10 -13.89 2.68
C TRP A 371 -33.19 -14.85 2.20
N THR A 372 -32.97 -16.15 2.35
CA THR A 372 -33.99 -17.15 2.02
C THR A 372 -34.73 -17.60 3.28
N PRO A 373 -35.96 -18.14 3.16
CA PRO A 373 -36.70 -18.68 4.31
C PRO A 373 -35.90 -19.74 5.09
N GLU A 374 -35.08 -20.52 4.39
CA GLU A 374 -34.27 -21.62 4.96
C GLU A 374 -32.98 -21.12 5.62
N ARG A 375 -32.52 -19.90 5.29
CA ARG A 375 -31.23 -19.36 5.71
C ARG A 375 -31.38 -18.05 6.47
N GLN A 376 -32.30 -17.98 7.43
CA GLN A 376 -32.47 -16.81 8.29
C GLN A 376 -31.31 -16.65 9.29
N PRO A 377 -30.99 -15.41 9.72
CA PRO A 377 -29.93 -15.18 10.69
C PRO A 377 -30.31 -15.77 12.07
N ARG A 378 -29.30 -16.28 12.78
CA ARG A 378 -29.48 -16.69 14.18
C ARG A 378 -29.91 -15.49 15.03
N ALA A 379 -30.69 -15.71 16.10
CA ALA A 379 -31.21 -14.65 16.97
C ALA A 379 -30.20 -13.53 17.36
N PRO A 380 -28.97 -13.82 17.84
CA PRO A 380 -28.02 -12.75 18.19
C PRO A 380 -27.58 -11.94 16.96
N ILE A 381 -27.40 -12.60 15.81
CA ILE A 381 -27.04 -11.94 14.55
C ILE A 381 -28.21 -11.09 14.05
N ALA A 382 -29.46 -11.58 14.17
CA ALA A 382 -30.65 -10.83 13.80
C ALA A 382 -30.79 -9.54 14.62
N VAL A 383 -30.59 -9.61 15.95
CA VAL A 383 -30.59 -8.44 16.83
C VAL A 383 -29.48 -7.46 16.44
N ALA A 384 -28.27 -7.97 16.19
CA ALA A 384 -27.14 -7.14 15.75
C ALA A 384 -27.44 -6.45 14.41
N LEU A 385 -27.97 -7.17 13.41
CA LEU A 385 -28.34 -6.62 12.11
C LEU A 385 -29.40 -5.51 12.22
N ARG A 386 -30.44 -5.72 13.04
CA ARG A 386 -31.46 -4.68 13.31
C ARG A 386 -30.86 -3.46 14.01
N LEU A 387 -29.95 -3.69 14.96
CA LEU A 387 -29.28 -2.60 15.67
C LEU A 387 -28.42 -1.76 14.71
N ILE A 388 -27.59 -2.39 13.89
CA ILE A 388 -26.76 -1.65 12.93
C ILE A 388 -27.60 -1.00 11.81
N ALA A 389 -28.75 -1.58 11.45
CA ALA A 389 -29.72 -0.95 10.55
C ALA A 389 -30.32 0.33 11.15
N ARG A 390 -30.63 0.32 12.46
CA ARG A 390 -31.10 1.52 13.19
C ARG A 390 -30.08 2.66 13.17
N PHE A 391 -28.78 2.33 13.21
CA PHE A 391 -27.68 3.29 13.05
C PHE A 391 -27.39 3.67 11.58
N ARG A 392 -28.22 3.25 10.63
CA ARG A 392 -28.04 3.47 9.19
C ARG A 392 -26.72 2.94 8.64
N LEU A 393 -26.17 1.88 9.24
CA LEU A 393 -24.97 1.23 8.73
C LEU A 393 -25.31 0.22 7.62
N ILE A 394 -26.46 -0.44 7.71
CA ILE A 394 -27.01 -1.24 6.62
C ILE A 394 -28.40 -0.75 6.25
N ARG A 395 -28.84 -1.05 5.02
CA ARG A 395 -30.26 -1.09 4.69
C ARG A 395 -30.73 -2.53 4.89
N LEU A 396 -31.78 -2.68 5.70
CA LEU A 396 -32.44 -3.95 6.00
C LEU A 396 -33.90 -3.84 5.53
N THR A 397 -34.32 -4.83 4.75
CA THR A 397 -35.72 -5.00 4.34
C THR A 397 -36.28 -6.26 5.01
N GLU A 398 -37.39 -6.10 5.72
CA GLU A 398 -38.13 -7.20 6.36
C GLU A 398 -39.50 -7.39 5.68
N ASP A 399 -40.04 -8.61 5.72
CA ASP A 399 -41.40 -8.91 5.28
C ASP A 399 -42.43 -8.54 6.36
N ALA A 400 -43.72 -8.76 6.05
CA ALA A 400 -44.82 -8.49 6.99
C ALA A 400 -44.75 -9.36 8.28
N ASP A 401 -44.05 -10.50 8.23
CA ASP A 401 -43.87 -11.43 9.34
C ASP A 401 -42.58 -11.12 10.16
N GLY A 402 -41.85 -10.05 9.80
CA GLY A 402 -40.59 -9.67 10.44
C GLY A 402 -39.39 -10.56 10.08
N ARG A 403 -39.47 -11.31 8.98
CA ARG A 403 -38.35 -12.10 8.43
C ARG A 403 -37.49 -11.23 7.53
N PHE A 404 -36.19 -11.54 7.50
CA PHE A 404 -35.23 -10.82 6.69
C PHE A 404 -35.44 -11.18 5.21
N VAL A 405 -35.57 -10.16 4.36
CA VAL A 405 -35.68 -10.30 2.90
C VAL A 405 -34.34 -10.02 2.24
N GLU A 406 -33.75 -8.86 2.55
CA GLU A 406 -32.45 -8.47 2.01
C GLU A 406 -31.72 -7.51 2.94
N THR A 407 -30.39 -7.57 2.92
CA THR A 407 -29.50 -6.62 3.58
C THR A 407 -28.44 -6.14 2.62
N THR A 408 -28.06 -4.86 2.68
CA THR A 408 -26.93 -4.35 1.89
C THR A 408 -25.63 -5.08 2.22
N ASN A 409 -24.80 -5.31 1.20
CA ASN A 409 -23.46 -5.86 1.39
C ASN A 409 -22.63 -4.98 2.32
N MET A 410 -21.89 -5.62 3.22
CA MET A 410 -21.15 -4.94 4.27
C MET A 410 -19.76 -4.59 3.77
N THR A 411 -19.67 -3.52 2.99
CA THR A 411 -18.40 -2.89 2.57
C THR A 411 -18.53 -1.38 2.72
N ILE A 412 -17.41 -0.68 2.94
CA ILE A 412 -17.40 0.79 3.07
C ILE A 412 -17.95 1.47 1.80
N ILE A 413 -17.77 0.85 0.62
CA ILE A 413 -18.30 1.34 -0.65
C ILE A 413 -19.84 1.33 -0.64
N ASN A 414 -20.46 0.22 -0.22
CA ASN A 414 -21.92 0.15 -0.11
C ASN A 414 -22.45 1.01 1.03
N LEU A 415 -21.74 1.09 2.16
CA LEU A 415 -22.09 1.96 3.29
C LEU A 415 -22.15 3.42 2.84
N TRP A 416 -21.19 3.86 2.04
CA TRP A 416 -21.17 5.23 1.52
C TRP A 416 -22.41 5.52 0.65
N LEU A 417 -22.83 4.56 -0.16
CA LEU A 417 -24.06 4.65 -0.96
C LEU A 417 -25.34 4.57 -0.11
N VAL A 418 -25.32 3.88 1.04
CA VAL A 418 -26.43 3.90 2.01
C VAL A 418 -26.58 5.30 2.61
N TRP A 419 -25.47 5.97 2.94
CA TRP A 419 -25.49 7.31 3.53
C TRP A 419 -25.78 8.43 2.52
N ARG A 420 -25.18 8.36 1.32
CA ARG A 420 -25.23 9.42 0.31
C ARG A 420 -26.34 9.24 -0.71
N GLY A 421 -26.86 8.02 -0.85
CA GLY A 421 -27.71 7.63 -1.97
C GLY A 421 -26.90 7.24 -3.21
N PRO A 422 -27.59 6.97 -4.35
CA PRO A 422 -26.93 6.53 -5.58
C PRO A 422 -25.99 7.60 -6.16
N LEU A 423 -24.79 7.20 -6.55
CA LEU A 423 -23.75 8.09 -7.08
C LEU A 423 -23.20 7.55 -8.40
N THR A 424 -22.65 8.43 -9.24
CA THR A 424 -21.82 7.96 -10.37
C THR A 424 -20.57 7.28 -9.82
N GLU A 425 -20.06 6.26 -10.51
CA GLU A 425 -18.89 5.52 -10.08
C GLU A 425 -17.66 6.43 -9.88
N ARG A 426 -17.44 7.40 -10.79
CA ARG A 426 -16.37 8.40 -10.65
C ARG A 426 -16.49 9.18 -9.34
N ARG A 427 -17.70 9.68 -9.03
CA ARG A 427 -17.94 10.47 -7.83
C ARG A 427 -17.78 9.62 -6.58
N LEU A 428 -18.27 8.38 -6.59
CA LEU A 428 -18.08 7.43 -5.49
C LEU A 428 -16.60 7.18 -5.21
N ALA A 429 -15.80 6.90 -6.26
CA ALA A 429 -14.35 6.69 -6.11
C ALA A 429 -13.63 7.95 -5.59
N THR A 430 -14.00 9.12 -6.10
CA THR A 430 -13.43 10.40 -5.62
C THR A 430 -13.81 10.68 -4.17
N GLU A 431 -15.08 10.55 -3.78
CA GLU A 431 -15.53 10.79 -2.39
C GLU A 431 -14.84 9.83 -1.41
N LEU A 432 -14.70 8.53 -1.75
CA LEU A 432 -13.99 7.56 -0.92
C LEU A 432 -12.48 7.83 -0.83
N THR A 433 -11.86 8.31 -1.92
CA THR A 433 -10.45 8.73 -1.91
C THR A 433 -10.25 9.96 -1.01
N VAL A 434 -11.21 10.90 -1.00
CA VAL A 434 -11.19 12.05 -0.07
C VAL A 434 -11.36 11.59 1.37
N VAL A 435 -12.25 10.62 1.64
CA VAL A 435 -12.39 10.02 2.98
C VAL A 435 -11.07 9.41 3.44
N GLN A 436 -10.36 8.70 2.57
CA GLN A 436 -9.03 8.17 2.88
C GLN A 436 -8.04 9.29 3.26
N ALA A 437 -8.01 10.37 2.48
CA ALA A 437 -7.10 11.49 2.74
C ALA A 437 -7.42 12.20 4.07
N VAL A 438 -8.70 12.47 4.33
CA VAL A 438 -9.13 13.14 5.57
C VAL A 438 -8.87 12.25 6.79
N ALA A 439 -9.23 10.96 6.72
CA ALA A 439 -8.98 10.03 7.82
C ALA A 439 -7.48 9.87 8.10
N GLY A 440 -6.66 9.79 7.05
CA GLY A 440 -5.22 9.68 7.18
C GLY A 440 -4.54 10.94 7.72
N LEU A 441 -4.95 12.13 7.25
CA LEU A 441 -4.49 13.41 7.82
C LEU A 441 -4.88 13.55 9.29
N PHE A 442 -6.10 13.13 9.65
CA PHE A 442 -6.51 13.06 11.05
C PHE A 442 -5.67 12.06 11.84
N GLY A 443 -5.32 10.91 11.26
CA GLY A 443 -4.41 9.92 11.86
C GLY A 443 -3.02 10.51 12.13
N LEU A 444 -2.45 11.28 11.18
CA LEU A 444 -1.19 12.00 11.39
C LEU A 444 -1.31 13.08 12.47
N PHE A 445 -2.42 13.83 12.48
CA PHE A 445 -2.70 14.79 13.55
C PHE A 445 -2.74 14.11 14.92
N VAL A 446 -3.43 12.96 15.03
CA VAL A 446 -3.45 12.14 16.26
C VAL A 446 -2.03 11.72 16.63
N ARG A 447 -1.25 11.21 15.68
CA ARG A 447 0.13 10.76 15.89
C ARG A 447 1.03 11.87 16.44
N HIS A 448 0.87 13.09 15.93
CA HIS A 448 1.85 14.17 16.12
C HIS A 448 1.42 15.26 17.09
N ARG A 449 0.15 15.29 17.48
CA ARG A 449 -0.40 16.28 18.43
C ARG A 449 -1.08 15.64 19.63
N LEU A 450 -1.70 14.47 19.43
CA LEU A 450 -2.44 13.78 20.49
C LEU A 450 -1.65 12.60 21.09
N ALA A 451 -0.52 12.21 20.51
CA ALA A 451 0.32 11.16 21.09
C ALA A 451 0.75 11.51 22.52
N LEU A 452 1.05 12.77 22.81
CA LEU A 452 1.41 13.25 24.15
C LEU A 452 0.29 13.11 25.20
N VAL A 453 -0.97 12.93 24.77
CA VAL A 453 -2.09 12.64 25.68
C VAL A 453 -2.02 11.19 26.19
N VAL A 454 -1.43 10.30 25.40
CA VAL A 454 -1.44 8.85 25.61
C VAL A 454 -0.04 8.32 25.92
N PHE A 455 1.02 8.99 25.50
CA PHE A 455 2.42 8.63 25.67
C PHE A 455 3.18 9.81 26.29
N LYS A 456 4.26 9.51 27.02
CA LYS A 456 5.06 10.54 27.71
C LYS A 456 5.83 11.44 26.72
N GLU A 457 6.24 10.88 25.60
CA GLU A 457 7.04 11.54 24.57
C GLU A 457 6.42 11.28 23.20
N ASP A 458 6.56 12.26 22.31
CA ASP A 458 6.32 12.09 20.89
C ASP A 458 7.66 12.12 20.16
N ASN A 459 7.82 11.20 19.20
CA ASN A 459 9.06 11.04 18.48
C ASN A 459 9.35 12.25 17.57
N TRP A 460 8.39 13.15 17.31
CA TRP A 460 8.64 14.36 16.52
C TRP A 460 9.44 15.39 17.34
N SER A 461 9.10 15.64 18.59
CA SER A 461 9.67 16.75 19.37
C SER A 461 11.04 16.50 19.99
N LEU A 462 11.65 15.34 19.72
CA LEU A 462 12.93 14.92 20.31
C LEU A 462 14.15 15.53 19.61
#